data_AF-A0A960SSL8-F1
#
_entry.id   AF-A0A960SSL8-F1
#
_cell.length_a   1.000
_cell.length_b   1.000
_cell.length_c   1.000
_cell.angle_alpha   90.00
_cell.angle_beta   90.00
_cell.angle_gamma   90.00
#
_symmetry.space_group_name_H-M   'P 1'
#
loop_
_entity.id
_entity.type
_entity.pdbx_description
1 polymer ?
#
loop_
_entity_poly.entity_id
_entity_poly.type
_entity_poly.pdbx_seq_one_letter_code
_entity_poly.pdbx_strand_id
1 'polypeptide(L)'
;MINPGKDASDPAWEVGRNYQLFRAMLAANRSGKMPTLFNGGPFIMEANPNERQWGHAGFTAQNQRLIYWPMLKSGDADLLKVGLEFYKERHPLAIAWAKHFWNIRGAVFSEDIDLFGLPVYTTKDGSGHTAPECLRYHYVSGMEFALMMLQSSSYFGTDVRPYVPVADGMLRFFDQYYRKEHKQRSGKELDANGHLVIYPGNAAESHAG
;
A
#
# COMPACT_ATOMS: atom_id res chain seq x y z
N MET A 1 -6.00 -28.11 11.57
CA MET A 1 -7.44 -27.79 11.44
C MET A 1 -8.03 -27.76 12.84
N ILE A 2 -8.80 -26.75 13.19
CA ILE A 2 -9.47 -26.67 14.50
C ILE A 2 -10.68 -27.62 14.45
N ASN A 3 -10.91 -28.39 15.52
CA ASN A 3 -12.04 -29.35 15.63
C ASN A 3 -12.21 -30.33 14.44
N PRO A 4 -11.17 -31.00 13.93
CA PRO A 4 -11.24 -31.73 12.65
C PRO A 4 -12.26 -32.88 12.59
N GLY A 5 -12.77 -33.36 13.73
CA GLY A 5 -13.82 -34.39 13.80
C GLY A 5 -15.25 -33.85 13.90
N LYS A 6 -15.46 -32.53 13.82
CA LYS A 6 -16.78 -31.89 13.78
C LYS A 6 -17.23 -31.66 12.33
N ASP A 7 -18.54 -31.50 12.13
CA ASP A 7 -19.12 -31.19 10.83
C ASP A 7 -19.12 -29.68 10.54
N ALA A 8 -19.60 -29.31 9.35
CA ALA A 8 -19.58 -27.94 8.84
C ALA A 8 -20.47 -26.95 9.61
N SER A 9 -21.35 -27.41 10.50
CA SER A 9 -22.16 -26.54 11.35
C SER A 9 -21.44 -26.09 12.63
N ASP A 10 -20.29 -26.68 12.98
CA ASP A 10 -19.47 -26.25 14.12
C ASP A 10 -18.71 -24.96 13.78
N PRO A 11 -18.95 -23.83 14.48
CA PRO A 11 -18.34 -22.55 14.12
C PRO A 11 -16.80 -22.56 14.19
N ALA A 12 -16.21 -23.33 15.10
CA ALA A 12 -14.76 -23.41 15.23
C ALA A 12 -14.14 -24.25 14.10
N TRP A 13 -14.81 -25.31 13.65
CA TRP A 13 -14.44 -26.02 12.44
C TRP A 13 -14.54 -25.11 11.21
N GLU A 14 -15.63 -24.36 11.06
CA GLU A 14 -15.85 -23.45 9.92
C GLU A 14 -14.76 -22.38 9.84
N VAL A 15 -14.49 -21.69 10.96
CA VAL A 15 -13.40 -20.70 11.04
C VAL A 15 -12.05 -21.33 10.73
N GLY A 16 -11.77 -22.53 11.28
CA GLY A 16 -10.53 -23.26 11.01
C GLY A 16 -10.37 -23.63 9.53
N ARG A 17 -11.43 -24.11 8.88
CA ARG A 17 -11.45 -24.46 7.46
C ARG A 17 -11.29 -23.23 6.58
N ASN A 18 -12.00 -22.14 6.86
CA ASN A 18 -11.90 -20.89 6.11
C ASN A 18 -10.51 -20.25 6.23
N TYR A 19 -9.91 -20.27 7.43
CA TYR A 19 -8.53 -19.79 7.62
C TYR A 19 -7.52 -20.59 6.78
N GLN A 20 -7.61 -21.92 6.77
CA GLN A 20 -6.71 -22.76 5.99
C GLN A 20 -6.92 -22.60 4.48
N LEU A 21 -8.18 -22.46 4.03
CA LEU A 21 -8.51 -22.18 2.63
C LEU A 21 -7.90 -20.85 2.18
N PHE A 22 -8.08 -19.78 2.96
CA PHE A 22 -7.50 -18.48 2.64
C PHE A 22 -5.97 -18.55 2.56
N ARG A 23 -5.32 -19.25 3.49
CA ARG A 23 -3.87 -19.49 3.42
C ARG A 23 -3.43 -20.26 2.17
N ALA A 24 -4.18 -21.28 1.76
CA ALA A 24 -3.89 -22.02 0.54
C ALA A 24 -4.02 -21.11 -0.71
N MET A 25 -5.01 -20.22 -0.73
CA MET A 25 -5.16 -19.21 -1.79
C MET A 25 -3.97 -18.24 -1.82
N LEU A 26 -3.52 -17.74 -0.66
CA LEU A 26 -2.35 -16.87 -0.57
C LEU A 26 -1.08 -17.56 -1.07
N ALA A 27 -0.90 -18.84 -0.75
CA ALA A 27 0.28 -19.61 -1.14
C ALA A 27 0.49 -19.69 -2.65
N ALA A 28 -0.58 -19.53 -3.46
CA ALA A 28 -0.47 -19.45 -4.92
C ALA A 28 0.36 -18.26 -5.41
N ASN A 29 0.54 -17.21 -4.57
CA ASN A 29 1.37 -16.05 -4.89
C ASN A 29 2.69 -15.99 -4.09
N ARG A 30 3.12 -17.10 -3.44
CA ARG A 30 4.32 -17.15 -2.58
C ARG A 30 5.61 -16.66 -3.25
N SER A 31 5.77 -16.96 -4.54
CA SER A 31 6.92 -16.54 -5.36
C SER A 31 6.55 -15.46 -6.38
N GLY A 32 5.44 -14.75 -6.15
CA GLY A 32 4.96 -13.69 -7.02
C GLY A 32 5.91 -12.50 -7.07
N LYS A 33 5.80 -11.72 -8.15
CA LYS A 33 6.46 -10.40 -8.29
C LYS A 33 5.50 -9.23 -8.16
N MET A 34 4.21 -9.54 -8.03
CA MET A 34 3.12 -8.57 -7.93
C MET A 34 2.33 -8.85 -6.65
N PRO A 35 1.83 -7.80 -5.97
CA PRO A 35 1.05 -8.00 -4.76
C PRO A 35 -0.18 -8.89 -4.99
N THR A 36 -0.53 -9.69 -3.99
CA THR A 36 -1.79 -10.44 -4.01
C THR A 36 -2.97 -9.48 -4.10
N LEU A 37 -3.81 -9.62 -5.12
CA LEU A 37 -5.03 -8.81 -5.22
C LEU A 37 -6.05 -9.20 -4.13
N PHE A 38 -6.72 -8.21 -3.55
CA PHE A 38 -7.67 -8.43 -2.44
C PHE A 38 -8.94 -9.20 -2.89
N ASN A 39 -9.30 -9.10 -4.16
CA ASN A 39 -10.50 -9.69 -4.77
C ASN A 39 -10.26 -11.09 -5.36
N GLY A 40 -9.61 -11.97 -4.59
CA GLY A 40 -9.37 -13.37 -4.99
C GLY A 40 -7.92 -13.71 -5.34
N GLY A 41 -6.97 -12.81 -5.08
CA GLY A 41 -5.55 -13.04 -5.33
C GLY A 41 -5.28 -13.29 -6.82
N PRO A 42 -4.51 -14.34 -7.16
CA PRO A 42 -4.22 -14.66 -8.57
C PRO A 42 -5.41 -15.27 -9.31
N PHE A 43 -6.48 -15.68 -8.61
CA PHE A 43 -7.66 -16.29 -9.22
C PHE A 43 -8.63 -15.22 -9.71
N ILE A 44 -9.20 -15.41 -10.90
CA ILE A 44 -10.30 -14.57 -11.41
C ILE A 44 -11.59 -15.20 -10.90
N MET A 45 -12.37 -14.43 -10.15
CA MET A 45 -13.62 -14.87 -9.52
C MET A 45 -14.87 -14.35 -10.27
N GLU A 46 -14.66 -13.69 -11.42
CA GLU A 46 -15.72 -13.13 -12.26
C GLU A 46 -16.21 -14.13 -13.31
N ALA A 47 -17.46 -13.97 -13.76
CA ALA A 47 -18.02 -14.81 -14.82
C ALA A 47 -17.35 -14.56 -16.18
N ASN A 48 -16.96 -13.32 -16.47
CA ASN A 48 -16.20 -12.95 -17.66
C ASN A 48 -14.70 -12.98 -17.34
N PRO A 49 -13.89 -13.84 -17.97
CA PRO A 49 -12.45 -13.91 -17.70
C PRO A 49 -11.67 -12.66 -18.15
N ASN A 50 -12.28 -11.78 -18.95
CA ASN A 50 -11.69 -10.52 -19.39
C ASN A 50 -11.97 -9.37 -18.41
N GLU A 51 -12.78 -9.60 -17.37
CA GLU A 51 -13.16 -8.58 -16.41
C GLU A 51 -12.64 -8.94 -15.02
N ARG A 52 -12.28 -7.90 -14.27
CA ARG A 52 -12.03 -7.98 -12.84
C ARG A 52 -12.45 -6.65 -12.24
N GLN A 53 -13.42 -6.68 -11.33
CA GLN A 53 -13.81 -5.49 -10.59
C GLN A 53 -12.60 -4.95 -9.83
N TRP A 54 -12.28 -3.66 -10.00
CA TRP A 54 -11.08 -3.02 -9.44
C TRP A 54 -9.77 -3.70 -9.87
N GLY A 55 -9.75 -4.26 -11.09
CA GLY A 55 -8.66 -5.06 -11.61
C GLY A 55 -7.85 -4.43 -12.75
N HIS A 56 -7.93 -3.11 -12.95
CA HIS A 56 -7.28 -2.33 -14.04
C HIS A 56 -5.74 -2.30 -13.95
N ALA A 57 -5.10 -3.46 -13.74
CA ALA A 57 -3.69 -3.60 -13.38
C ALA A 57 -3.28 -2.75 -12.15
N GLY A 58 -4.26 -2.42 -11.30
CA GLY A 58 -4.11 -1.58 -10.13
C GLY A 58 -4.09 -2.35 -8.81
N PHE A 59 -3.30 -1.86 -7.88
CA PHE A 59 -3.18 -2.27 -6.50
C PHE A 59 -3.61 -1.09 -5.63
N THR A 60 -4.80 -1.20 -5.03
CA THR A 60 -5.32 -0.23 -4.06
C THR A 60 -4.70 -0.50 -2.71
N ALA A 61 -3.80 0.38 -2.28
CA ALA A 61 -2.98 0.17 -1.10
C ALA A 61 -3.83 0.02 0.18
N GLN A 62 -5.03 0.63 0.24
CA GLN A 62 -5.98 0.43 1.33
C GLN A 62 -6.51 -1.00 1.43
N ASN A 63 -6.72 -1.70 0.31
CA ASN A 63 -7.15 -3.10 0.34
C ASN A 63 -5.95 -4.02 0.56
N GLN A 64 -4.80 -3.70 -0.05
CA GLN A 64 -3.58 -4.48 0.08
C GLN A 64 -3.14 -4.59 1.55
N ARG A 65 -3.27 -3.52 2.35
CA ARG A 65 -2.92 -3.56 3.78
C ARG A 65 -3.66 -4.65 4.55
N LEU A 66 -4.92 -4.96 4.20
CA LEU A 66 -5.74 -5.96 4.87
C LEU A 66 -5.22 -7.39 4.61
N ILE A 67 -4.50 -7.58 3.50
CA ILE A 67 -3.87 -8.85 3.14
C ILE A 67 -2.53 -9.00 3.84
N TYR A 68 -1.72 -7.93 3.86
CA TYR A 68 -0.32 -8.00 4.30
C TYR A 68 -0.11 -7.80 5.80
N TRP A 69 -0.91 -6.97 6.47
CA TRP A 69 -0.77 -6.77 7.92
C TRP A 69 -0.86 -8.09 8.72
N PRO A 70 -1.83 -8.99 8.45
CA PRO A 70 -1.89 -10.27 9.14
C PRO A 70 -0.64 -11.15 8.97
N MET A 71 0.05 -11.05 7.82
CA MET A 71 1.22 -11.88 7.49
C MET A 71 2.35 -11.75 8.50
N LEU A 72 2.52 -10.58 9.13
CA LEU A 72 3.46 -10.39 10.23
C LEU A 72 3.17 -11.36 11.38
N LYS A 73 1.92 -11.42 11.85
CA LYS A 73 1.52 -12.24 12.99
C LYS A 73 1.35 -13.72 12.65
N SER A 74 0.96 -14.06 11.43
CA SER A 74 0.77 -15.45 11.01
C SER A 74 2.06 -16.17 10.61
N GLY A 75 3.21 -15.49 10.62
CA GLY A 75 4.51 -16.12 10.32
C GLY A 75 4.86 -16.16 8.83
N ASP A 76 4.18 -15.37 8.00
CA ASP A 76 4.24 -15.49 6.54
C ASP A 76 5.28 -14.57 5.91
N ALA A 77 6.54 -14.74 6.32
CA ALA A 77 7.62 -13.86 5.89
C ALA A 77 7.85 -13.87 4.36
N ASP A 78 7.66 -15.03 3.73
CA ASP A 78 7.80 -15.20 2.28
C ASP A 78 6.68 -14.53 1.48
N LEU A 79 5.44 -14.60 1.94
CA LEU A 79 4.31 -13.90 1.34
C LEU A 79 4.40 -12.38 1.58
N LEU A 80 4.76 -11.96 2.80
CA LEU A 80 4.94 -10.54 3.11
C LEU A 80 5.97 -9.90 2.16
N LYS A 81 7.07 -10.61 1.93
CA LYS A 81 8.15 -10.17 1.03
C LYS A 81 7.62 -9.79 -0.36
N VAL A 82 6.62 -10.46 -0.90
CA VAL A 82 6.05 -10.12 -2.22
C VAL A 82 5.53 -8.68 -2.27
N GLY A 83 4.78 -8.27 -1.24
CA GLY A 83 4.29 -6.90 -1.12
C GLY A 83 5.43 -5.89 -0.87
N LEU A 84 6.38 -6.22 0.00
CA LEU A 84 7.48 -5.30 0.33
C LEU A 84 8.43 -5.07 -0.85
N GLU A 85 8.79 -6.14 -1.57
CA GLU A 85 9.65 -6.06 -2.74
C GLU A 85 9.01 -5.26 -3.87
N PHE A 86 7.69 -5.32 -4.02
CA PHE A 86 6.98 -4.46 -4.96
C PHE A 86 7.30 -2.98 -4.71
N TYR A 87 7.07 -2.46 -3.49
CA TYR A 87 7.39 -1.05 -3.18
C TYR A 87 8.88 -0.75 -3.31
N LYS A 88 9.76 -1.66 -2.86
CA LYS A 88 11.22 -1.47 -2.95
C LYS A 88 11.70 -1.34 -4.39
N GLU A 89 11.27 -2.24 -5.27
CA GLU A 89 11.68 -2.24 -6.68
C GLU A 89 11.19 -1.00 -7.44
N ARG A 90 10.03 -0.44 -7.06
CA ARG A 90 9.47 0.78 -7.68
C ARG A 90 9.96 2.07 -7.03
N HIS A 91 10.71 1.98 -5.94
CA HIS A 91 11.16 3.15 -5.19
C HIS A 91 11.92 4.21 -6.03
N PRO A 92 12.83 3.85 -6.96
CA PRO A 92 13.49 4.86 -7.81
C PRO A 92 12.51 5.64 -8.70
N LEU A 93 11.46 4.97 -9.20
CA LEU A 93 10.42 5.61 -10.02
C LEU A 93 9.53 6.52 -9.17
N ALA A 94 9.19 6.11 -7.95
CA ALA A 94 8.48 6.97 -6.99
C ALA A 94 9.24 8.26 -6.65
N ILE A 95 10.58 8.20 -6.54
CA ILE A 95 11.43 9.40 -6.39
C ILE A 95 11.39 10.26 -7.65
N ALA A 96 11.54 9.64 -8.83
CA ALA A 96 11.52 10.36 -10.10
C ALA A 96 10.17 11.09 -10.33
N TRP A 97 9.05 10.45 -9.97
CA TRP A 97 7.72 11.05 -10.01
C TRP A 97 7.64 12.30 -9.12
N ALA A 98 8.02 12.17 -7.85
CA ALA A 98 7.97 13.27 -6.90
C ALA A 98 8.92 14.44 -7.29
N LYS A 99 10.07 14.10 -7.86
CA LYS A 99 11.02 15.08 -8.42
C LYS A 99 10.43 15.81 -9.62
N HIS A 100 9.76 15.10 -10.53
CA HIS A 100 9.17 15.69 -11.73
C HIS A 100 8.04 16.66 -11.39
N PHE A 101 7.08 16.24 -10.56
CA PHE A 101 5.86 17.03 -10.31
C PHE A 101 6.01 18.07 -9.21
N TRP A 102 6.78 17.78 -8.15
CA TRP A 102 6.89 18.69 -7.00
C TRP A 102 8.32 19.16 -6.72
N ASN A 103 9.32 18.74 -7.52
CA ASN A 103 10.73 19.10 -7.33
C ASN A 103 11.26 18.76 -5.92
N ILE A 104 10.81 17.64 -5.35
CA ILE A 104 11.25 17.13 -4.04
C ILE A 104 12.06 15.83 -4.20
N ARG A 105 12.70 15.39 -3.13
CA ARG A 105 13.53 14.15 -3.09
C ARG A 105 12.84 12.99 -2.39
N GLY A 106 11.61 13.17 -1.93
CA GLY A 106 10.80 12.10 -1.36
C GLY A 106 10.35 11.09 -2.41
N ALA A 107 9.79 9.97 -1.96
CA ALA A 107 9.15 8.96 -2.79
C ALA A 107 7.66 8.91 -2.44
N VAL A 108 6.80 8.97 -3.47
CA VAL A 108 5.34 8.87 -3.27
C VAL A 108 4.79 7.60 -3.89
N PHE A 109 3.82 7.02 -3.22
CA PHE A 109 2.94 6.00 -3.75
C PHE A 109 1.51 6.46 -3.48
N SER A 110 0.72 6.64 -4.54
CA SER A 110 -0.72 6.96 -4.44
C SER A 110 -1.50 5.81 -3.82
N GLU A 111 -2.78 6.04 -3.53
CA GLU A 111 -3.68 4.97 -3.09
C GLU A 111 -3.80 3.89 -4.16
N ASP A 112 -4.11 4.30 -5.39
CA ASP A 112 -4.20 3.44 -6.55
C ASP A 112 -2.83 3.38 -7.23
N ILE A 113 -2.25 2.19 -7.32
CA ILE A 113 -0.90 2.00 -7.87
C ILE A 113 -0.93 0.96 -8.97
N ASP A 114 -0.39 1.26 -10.14
CA ASP A 114 -0.27 0.32 -11.24
C ASP A 114 0.94 -0.62 -11.09
N LEU A 115 1.19 -1.45 -12.11
CA LEU A 115 2.34 -2.37 -12.17
C LEU A 115 3.72 -1.69 -11.99
N PHE A 116 3.83 -0.42 -12.36
CA PHE A 116 5.05 0.37 -12.33
C PHE A 116 5.20 1.17 -11.05
N GLY A 117 4.20 1.22 -10.17
CA GLY A 117 4.27 2.06 -8.97
C GLY A 117 3.68 3.45 -9.16
N LEU A 118 2.94 3.70 -10.25
CA LEU A 118 2.37 5.00 -10.60
C LEU A 118 0.85 5.01 -10.40
N PRO A 119 0.20 6.18 -10.32
CA PRO A 119 -1.26 6.26 -10.26
C PRO A 119 -1.92 5.52 -11.43
N VAL A 120 -2.91 4.66 -11.14
CA VAL A 120 -3.71 3.98 -12.18
C VAL A 120 -4.46 5.03 -13.01
N TYR A 121 -4.98 6.05 -12.33
CA TYR A 121 -5.67 7.17 -12.95
C TYR A 121 -4.85 8.45 -12.80
N THR A 122 -4.09 8.83 -13.83
CA THR A 122 -3.32 10.08 -13.78
C THR A 122 -4.20 11.31 -14.06
N THR A 123 -4.03 12.38 -13.30
CA THR A 123 -4.63 13.69 -13.61
C THR A 123 -4.14 14.23 -14.96
N LYS A 124 -5.03 14.91 -15.70
CA LYS A 124 -4.67 15.67 -16.92
C LYS A 124 -4.16 17.09 -16.63
N ASP A 125 -4.26 17.55 -15.40
CA ASP A 125 -3.90 18.91 -14.97
C ASP A 125 -2.39 19.13 -14.73
N GLY A 126 -1.57 18.08 -14.94
CA GLY A 126 -0.12 18.14 -14.73
C GLY A 126 0.31 18.23 -13.28
N SER A 127 -0.58 17.99 -12.30
CA SER A 127 -0.27 18.10 -10.87
C SER A 127 0.49 16.90 -10.30
N GLY A 128 0.52 15.77 -11.01
CA GLY A 128 1.13 14.51 -10.55
C GLY A 128 0.27 13.73 -9.56
N HIS A 129 -0.97 14.17 -9.32
CA HIS A 129 -1.92 13.48 -8.45
C HIS A 129 -2.71 12.40 -9.20
N THR A 130 -3.38 11.54 -8.44
CA THR A 130 -4.40 10.66 -9.00
C THR A 130 -5.68 11.44 -9.32
N ALA A 131 -6.40 11.03 -10.37
CA ALA A 131 -7.55 11.76 -10.91
C ALA A 131 -8.81 11.69 -10.03
N PRO A 132 -9.17 10.54 -9.41
CA PRO A 132 -10.31 10.46 -8.51
C PRO A 132 -10.11 11.39 -7.30
N GLU A 133 -11.09 12.26 -7.07
CA GLU A 133 -11.00 13.31 -6.03
C GLU A 133 -10.83 12.72 -4.62
N CYS A 134 -11.50 11.61 -4.34
CA CYS A 134 -11.43 10.91 -3.06
C CYS A 134 -10.06 10.26 -2.79
N LEU A 135 -9.20 10.13 -3.81
CA LEU A 135 -7.87 9.52 -3.71
C LEU A 135 -6.74 10.55 -3.90
N ARG A 136 -7.05 11.76 -4.38
CA ARG A 136 -6.12 12.76 -4.90
C ARG A 136 -4.91 13.00 -3.98
N TYR A 137 -5.15 13.06 -2.67
CA TYR A 137 -4.18 13.31 -1.61
C TYR A 137 -4.03 12.14 -0.63
N HIS A 138 -4.41 10.93 -1.05
CA HIS A 138 -4.38 9.75 -0.19
C HIS A 138 -3.03 9.00 -0.29
N TYR A 139 -2.01 9.49 0.41
CA TYR A 139 -0.64 8.90 0.40
C TYR A 139 -0.33 8.02 1.61
N VAL A 140 -1.23 7.98 2.60
CA VAL A 140 -0.98 7.35 3.90
C VAL A 140 -0.77 5.83 3.78
N SER A 141 -1.44 5.16 2.84
CA SER A 141 -1.29 3.70 2.69
C SER A 141 0.14 3.28 2.38
N GLY A 142 0.93 4.09 1.66
CA GLY A 142 2.36 3.80 1.43
C GLY A 142 3.16 3.73 2.74
N MET A 143 2.81 4.57 3.72
CA MET A 143 3.45 4.57 5.04
C MET A 143 3.18 3.29 5.84
N GLU A 144 2.03 2.62 5.62
CA GLU A 144 1.78 1.32 6.24
C GLU A 144 2.74 0.24 5.72
N PHE A 145 3.08 0.27 4.44
CA PHE A 145 4.08 -0.63 3.88
C PHE A 145 5.49 -0.31 4.38
N ALA A 146 5.86 0.98 4.52
CA ALA A 146 7.10 1.35 5.20
C ALA A 146 7.17 0.79 6.64
N LEU A 147 6.06 0.87 7.38
CA LEU A 147 6.01 0.32 8.73
C LEU A 147 6.13 -1.21 8.73
N MET A 148 5.45 -1.91 7.81
CA MET A 148 5.59 -3.37 7.66
C MET A 148 7.02 -3.78 7.31
N MET A 149 7.71 -3.01 6.45
CA MET A 149 9.13 -3.24 6.16
C MET A 149 9.99 -3.20 7.42
N LEU A 150 9.83 -2.17 8.24
CA LEU A 150 10.61 -2.01 9.47
C LEU A 150 10.24 -3.07 10.52
N GLN A 151 8.95 -3.36 10.67
CA GLN A 151 8.48 -4.38 11.62
C GLN A 151 8.91 -5.79 11.25
N SER A 152 9.17 -6.08 9.97
CA SER A 152 9.63 -7.41 9.54
C SER A 152 10.89 -7.89 10.28
N SER A 153 11.75 -6.98 10.74
CA SER A 153 12.89 -7.32 11.59
C SER A 153 12.45 -7.91 12.94
N SER A 154 11.50 -7.27 13.61
CA SER A 154 11.02 -7.71 14.93
C SER A 154 10.25 -9.02 14.88
N TYR A 155 9.59 -9.31 13.76
CA TYR A 155 8.81 -10.53 13.59
C TYR A 155 9.63 -11.72 13.07
N PHE A 156 10.56 -11.48 12.14
CA PHE A 156 11.22 -12.54 11.38
C PHE A 156 12.74 -12.49 11.41
N GLY A 157 13.34 -11.48 12.06
CA GLY A 157 14.79 -11.26 11.99
C GLY A 157 15.26 -10.77 10.62
N THR A 158 14.35 -10.25 9.79
CA THR A 158 14.67 -9.72 8.45
C THR A 158 15.71 -8.60 8.52
N ASP A 159 16.70 -8.65 7.63
CA ASP A 159 17.59 -7.51 7.39
C ASP A 159 16.82 -6.38 6.70
N VAL A 160 16.56 -5.31 7.44
CA VAL A 160 15.78 -4.17 6.97
C VAL A 160 16.61 -3.11 6.25
N ARG A 161 17.95 -3.22 6.24
CA ARG A 161 18.82 -2.24 5.56
C ARG A 161 18.41 -1.96 4.12
N PRO A 162 17.98 -2.94 3.30
CA PRO A 162 17.47 -2.68 1.94
C PRO A 162 16.16 -1.89 1.89
N TYR A 163 15.36 -1.92 2.96
CA TYR A 163 14.08 -1.21 3.04
C TYR A 163 14.16 0.17 3.69
N VAL A 164 15.22 0.45 4.47
CA VAL A 164 15.42 1.75 5.11
C VAL A 164 15.36 2.92 4.11
N PRO A 165 16.02 2.87 2.92
CA PRO A 165 15.90 3.95 1.94
C PRO A 165 14.45 4.16 1.44
N VAL A 166 13.68 3.08 1.34
CA VAL A 166 12.28 3.15 0.89
C VAL A 166 11.42 3.88 1.91
N ALA A 167 11.51 3.47 3.18
CA ALA A 167 10.80 4.10 4.29
C ALA A 167 11.23 5.57 4.47
N ASP A 168 12.53 5.86 4.40
CA ASP A 168 13.09 7.21 4.47
C ASP A 168 12.56 8.09 3.32
N GLY A 169 12.51 7.58 2.09
CA GLY A 169 11.97 8.34 0.97
C GLY A 169 10.47 8.66 1.14
N MET A 170 9.66 7.73 1.64
CA MET A 170 8.25 8.00 1.94
C MET A 170 8.09 9.04 3.07
N LEU A 171 8.90 8.96 4.13
CA LEU A 171 8.94 9.98 5.19
C LEU A 171 9.36 11.36 4.66
N ARG A 172 10.41 11.40 3.82
CA ARG A 172 10.87 12.64 3.16
C ARG A 172 9.81 13.23 2.24
N PHE A 173 8.98 12.40 1.61
CA PHE A 173 7.87 12.89 0.81
C PHE A 173 6.90 13.67 1.70
N PHE A 174 6.43 13.09 2.80
CA PHE A 174 5.55 13.79 3.74
C PHE A 174 6.17 15.10 4.24
N ASP A 175 7.42 15.08 4.71
CA ASP A 175 8.09 16.29 5.18
C ASP A 175 8.19 17.38 4.09
N GLN A 176 8.73 17.05 2.91
CA GLN A 176 9.01 18.04 1.88
C GLN A 176 7.76 18.51 1.14
N TYR A 177 6.83 17.60 0.86
CA TYR A 177 5.56 17.92 0.20
C TYR A 177 4.74 18.84 1.09
N TYR A 178 4.49 18.47 2.35
CA TYR A 178 3.63 19.26 3.22
C TYR A 178 4.24 20.60 3.66
N ARG A 179 5.57 20.69 3.86
CA ARG A 179 6.24 22.00 4.03
C ARG A 179 6.04 22.91 2.83
N LYS A 180 6.16 22.36 1.61
CA LYS A 180 5.99 23.10 0.37
C LYS A 180 4.55 23.57 0.20
N GLU A 181 3.59 22.68 0.42
CA GLU A 181 2.16 22.99 0.37
C GLU A 181 1.79 24.06 1.41
N HIS A 182 2.24 23.93 2.65
CA HIS A 182 1.99 24.93 3.68
C HIS A 182 2.61 26.28 3.29
N LYS A 183 3.86 26.29 2.83
CA LYS A 183 4.57 27.52 2.41
C LYS A 183 3.86 28.25 1.28
N GLN A 184 3.31 27.52 0.31
CA GLN A 184 2.54 28.12 -0.78
C GLN A 184 1.25 28.80 -0.28
N ARG A 185 0.64 28.30 0.80
CA ARG A 185 -0.62 28.84 1.35
C ARG A 185 -0.42 29.93 2.40
N SER A 186 0.59 29.78 3.26
CA SER A 186 0.78 30.63 4.46
C SER A 186 2.06 31.49 4.42
N GLY A 187 2.94 31.25 3.44
CA GLY A 187 4.28 31.84 3.39
C GLY A 187 5.30 31.20 4.34
N LYS A 188 4.92 30.22 5.16
CA LYS A 188 5.80 29.51 6.12
C LYS A 188 5.79 28.00 5.88
N GLU A 189 6.91 27.34 6.17
CA GLU A 189 7.00 25.86 6.01
C GLU A 189 6.37 25.08 7.16
N LEU A 190 6.20 25.71 8.32
CA LEU A 190 5.67 25.11 9.54
C LEU A 190 4.63 26.05 10.16
N ASP A 191 3.79 25.51 11.05
CA ASP A 191 2.86 26.31 11.84
C ASP A 191 3.58 27.19 12.89
N ALA A 192 2.82 27.97 13.66
CA ALA A 192 3.37 28.86 14.68
C ALA A 192 4.11 28.12 15.83
N ASN A 193 3.87 26.83 16.00
CA ASN A 193 4.48 25.98 17.02
C ASN A 193 5.65 25.14 16.47
N GLY A 194 5.97 25.24 15.18
CA GLY A 194 7.02 24.45 14.54
C GLY A 194 6.58 23.06 14.10
N HIS A 195 5.28 22.79 14.00
CA HIS A 195 4.76 21.52 13.51
C HIS A 195 4.56 21.51 11.99
N LEU A 196 4.68 20.31 11.42
CA LEU A 196 4.30 20.05 10.04
C LEU A 196 2.77 20.09 9.91
N VAL A 197 2.26 20.82 8.91
CA VAL A 197 0.82 20.88 8.62
C VAL A 197 0.50 19.91 7.48
N ILE A 198 -0.17 18.81 7.79
CA ILE A 198 -0.61 17.82 6.81
C ILE A 198 -1.91 18.29 6.15
N TYR A 199 -1.76 19.14 5.14
CA TYR A 199 -2.86 19.61 4.29
C TYR A 199 -2.31 19.98 2.90
N PRO A 200 -2.95 19.59 1.79
CA PRO A 200 -4.25 18.90 1.69
C PRO A 200 -4.16 17.38 1.95
N GLY A 201 -5.27 16.76 2.31
CA GLY A 201 -5.35 15.32 2.58
C GLY A 201 -6.76 14.78 2.35
N ASN A 202 -6.87 13.49 2.02
CA ASN A 202 -8.14 12.77 2.00
C ASN A 202 -8.20 11.81 3.20
N ALA A 203 -9.35 11.76 3.88
CA ALA A 203 -9.70 10.59 4.70
C ALA A 203 -10.25 9.50 3.78
N ALA A 204 -10.26 8.24 4.25
CA ALA A 204 -10.54 7.07 3.41
C ALA A 204 -11.80 7.25 2.53
N GLU A 205 -11.56 7.40 1.22
CA GLU A 205 -12.58 7.62 0.17
C GLU A 205 -13.57 8.78 0.46
N SER A 206 -13.22 9.69 1.35
CA SER A 206 -14.02 10.89 1.61
C SER A 206 -13.70 11.95 0.56
N HIS A 207 -14.71 12.74 0.21
CA HIS A 207 -14.49 14.02 -0.46
C HIS A 207 -13.61 14.91 0.45
N ALA A 208 -12.89 15.86 -0.16
CA ALA A 208 -11.91 16.68 0.54
C ALA A 208 -12.47 17.25 1.86
N GLY A 209 -11.70 17.10 2.94
CA GLY A 209 -11.94 17.75 4.22
C GLY A 209 -11.37 19.16 4.27
#